data_AF-A0A7C4ILA0-F1
#
_entry.id   AF-A0A7C4ILA0-F1
#
_cell.length_a   1.000
_cell.length_b   1.000
_cell.length_c   1.000
_cell.angle_alpha   90.00
_cell.angle_beta   90.00
_cell.angle_gamma   90.00
#
_symmetry.space_group_name_H-M   'P 1'
#
loop_
_entity.id
_entity.type
_entity.pdbx_description
1 polymer ?
#
loop_
_entity_poly.entity_id
_entity_poly.type
_entity_poly.pdbx_seq_one_letter_code
_entity_poly.pdbx_strand_id
1 'polypeptide(L)' 'MEDVKNMAMQVFHSYEDYYLDKEKRKIFEELFDRYLAKVDDSGTMEIYDAALKLAQQSRSDFDSMIKTLKARSLLPES' A
#
# COMPACT_ATOMS: atom_id res chain seq x y z
N MET A 1 0.92 10.89 12.82
CA MET A 1 0.60 9.43 12.85
C MET A 1 -0.78 9.17 12.25
N GLU A 2 -1.74 10.06 12.47
CA GLU A 2 -3.05 10.05 11.78
C GLU A 2 -2.93 10.02 10.26
N ASP A 3 -2.03 10.82 9.66
CA ASP A 3 -1.84 10.86 8.20
C ASP A 3 -1.44 9.51 7.62
N VAL A 4 -0.62 8.75 8.35
CA VAL A 4 -0.18 7.41 7.93
C VAL A 4 -1.33 6.43 7.99
N LYS A 5 -2.13 6.49 9.06
CA LYS A 5 -3.31 5.63 9.22
C LYS A 5 -4.33 5.93 8.13
N ASN A 6 -4.58 7.21 7.85
CA ASN A 6 -5.48 7.62 6.78
C ASN A 6 -4.99 7.15 5.41
N MET A 7 -3.70 7.30 5.10
CA MET A 7 -3.14 6.79 3.85
C MET A 7 -3.15 5.26 3.76
N ALA A 8 -2.78 4.54 4.82
CA ALA A 8 -2.82 3.08 4.85
C ALA A 8 -4.25 2.56 4.63
N MET A 9 -5.24 3.23 5.23
CA MET A 9 -6.65 2.90 5.05
C MET A 9 -7.12 3.20 3.63
N GLN A 10 -6.67 4.31 3.02
CA GLN A 10 -6.92 4.58 1.60
C GLN A 10 -6.33 3.51 0.69
N VAL A 11 -5.09 3.06 0.94
CA VAL A 11 -4.47 1.96 0.17
C VAL A 11 -5.31 0.69 0.27
N PHE A 12 -5.74 0.33 1.47
CA PHE A 12 -6.58 -0.84 1.69
C PHE A 12 -7.92 -0.73 0.94
N HIS A 13 -8.66 0.36 1.12
CA HIS A 13 -9.92 0.57 0.42
C HIS A 13 -9.76 0.59 -1.11
N SER A 14 -8.72 1.26 -1.63
CA SER A 14 -8.47 1.27 -3.08
C SER A 14 -8.09 -0.10 -3.60
N TYR A 15 -7.34 -0.91 -2.84
CA TYR A 15 -7.07 -2.28 -3.21
C TYR A 15 -8.36 -3.12 -3.29
N GLU A 16 -9.26 -2.99 -2.31
CA GLU A 16 -10.56 -3.67 -2.32
C GLU A 16 -11.44 -3.23 -3.50
N ASP A 17 -11.51 -1.92 -3.77
CA ASP A 17 -12.27 -1.35 -4.88
C ASP A 17 -11.79 -1.88 -6.24
N TYR A 18 -10.47 -2.01 -6.39
CA TYR A 18 -9.83 -2.52 -7.60
C TYR A 18 -9.56 -4.02 -7.57
N TYR A 19 -10.06 -4.77 -6.58
CA TYR A 19 -9.75 -6.20 -6.44
C TYR A 19 -10.24 -7.05 -7.62
N LEU A 20 -11.38 -6.65 -8.22
CA LEU A 20 -11.94 -7.30 -9.40
C LEU A 20 -11.24 -6.88 -10.72
N ASP A 21 -10.51 -5.78 -10.70
CA ASP A 21 -9.73 -5.28 -11.84
C ASP A 21 -8.35 -5.94 -11.83
N LYS A 22 -8.19 -6.98 -12.65
CA LYS A 22 -6.96 -7.80 -12.68
C LYS A 22 -5.70 -6.99 -12.97
N GLU A 23 -5.79 -5.96 -13.81
CA GLU A 23 -4.62 -5.15 -14.17
C GLU A 23 -4.20 -4.28 -12.99
N LYS A 24 -5.16 -3.60 -12.35
CA LYS A 24 -4.88 -2.77 -11.18
C LYS A 24 -4.45 -3.58 -9.98
N ARG A 25 -5.13 -4.70 -9.71
CA ARG A 25 -4.78 -5.65 -8.65
C ARG A 25 -3.34 -6.10 -8.78
N LYS A 26 -2.90 -6.47 -9.99
CA LYS A 26 -1.51 -6.90 -10.21
C LYS A 26 -0.50 -5.82 -9.81
N ILE A 27 -0.79 -4.55 -10.13
CA ILE A 27 0.09 -3.43 -9.74
C ILE A 27 0.17 -3.30 -8.22
N PHE A 28 -0.96 -3.45 -7.50
CA PHE A 28 -0.94 -3.47 -6.04
C PHE A 28 -0.13 -4.64 -5.49
N GLU A 29 -0.35 -5.86 -5.99
CA GLU A 29 0.39 -7.05 -5.57
C GLU A 29 1.90 -6.89 -5.82
N GLU A 30 2.31 -6.36 -6.97
CA GLU A 30 3.73 -6.07 -7.27
C GLU A 30 4.34 -5.03 -6.32
N LEU A 31 3.57 -4.01 -5.92
CA LEU A 31 4.03 -3.01 -4.97
C LEU A 31 4.09 -3.56 -3.55
N PHE A 32 3.12 -4.37 -3.16
CA PHE A 32 3.10 -5.02 -1.86
C PHE A 32 4.24 -6.02 -1.71
N ASP A 33 4.50 -6.83 -2.74
CA ASP A 33 5.67 -7.72 -2.76
C ASP A 33 6.98 -6.93 -2.63
N ARG A 34 7.11 -5.80 -3.33
CA ARG A 34 8.33 -4.98 -3.26
C ARG A 34 8.55 -4.26 -1.92
N TYR A 35 7.49 -3.68 -1.36
CA TYR A 35 7.59 -2.79 -0.19
C TYR A 35 7.15 -3.47 1.10
N LEU A 36 6.03 -4.19 1.09
CA LEU A 36 5.46 -4.82 2.29
C LEU A 36 6.17 -6.12 2.66
N ALA A 37 6.77 -6.87 1.72
CA ALA A 37 7.57 -8.05 2.07
C ALA A 37 8.75 -7.73 3.01
N LYS A 38 9.23 -6.48 3.01
CA LYS A 38 10.27 -6.02 3.98
C LYS A 38 9.82 -6.08 5.44
N VAL A 39 8.51 -6.02 5.68
CA VAL A 39 7.92 -5.97 7.04
C VAL A 39 6.98 -7.14 7.35
N ASP A 40 6.50 -7.82 6.31
CA ASP A 40 5.67 -9.03 6.35
C ASP A 40 6.02 -9.97 5.19
N ASP A 41 7.14 -10.67 5.34
CA ASP A 41 7.65 -11.66 4.36
C ASP A 41 6.67 -12.84 4.17
N SER A 42 5.89 -13.17 5.19
CA SER A 42 4.93 -14.28 5.15
C SER A 42 3.62 -13.93 4.41
N GLY A 43 3.36 -12.66 4.11
CA GLY A 43 2.08 -12.20 3.54
C GLY A 43 0.88 -12.48 4.45
N THR A 44 1.11 -12.54 5.75
CA THR A 44 0.10 -12.88 6.77
C THR A 44 -0.56 -11.66 7.39
N MET A 45 0.06 -10.49 7.26
CA MET A 45 -0.50 -9.23 7.74
C MET A 45 -1.48 -8.66 6.72
N GLU A 46 -2.54 -8.05 7.23
CA GLU A 46 -3.43 -7.25 6.40
C GLU A 46 -2.64 -6.07 5.81
N ILE A 47 -3.01 -5.65 4.59
CA ILE A 47 -2.33 -4.55 3.87
C ILE A 47 -2.27 -3.29 4.73
N TYR A 48 -3.32 -3.01 5.50
CA TYR A 48 -3.37 -1.88 6.42
C TYR A 48 -2.25 -1.96 7.48
N ASP A 49 -2.17 -3.07 8.21
CA ASP A 49 -1.14 -3.29 9.25
C ASP A 49 0.26 -3.33 8.67
N ALA A 50 0.45 -4.01 7.54
CA ALA A 50 1.73 -4.04 6.83
C ALA A 50 2.17 -2.63 6.39
N ALA A 51 1.26 -1.82 5.85
CA ALA A 51 1.55 -0.45 5.44
C ALA A 51 1.86 0.46 6.64
N LEU A 52 1.15 0.30 7.77
CA LEU A 52 1.49 0.99 9.02
C LEU A 52 2.88 0.61 9.53
N LYS A 53 3.18 -0.69 9.54
CA LYS A 53 4.46 -1.21 10.00
C LYS A 53 5.61 -0.78 9.10
N LEU A 54 5.39 -0.72 7.79
CA LEU A 54 6.33 -0.14 6.83
C LEU A 54 6.59 1.34 7.13
N ALA A 55 5.55 2.13 7.36
CA ALA A 55 5.71 3.55 7.69
C ALA A 55 6.43 3.78 9.04
N GLN A 56 6.27 2.86 10.00
CA GLN A 56 6.97 2.90 11.29
C GLN A 56 8.45 2.54 11.15
N GLN A 57 8.79 1.53 10.33
CA GLN A 57 10.17 1.08 10.14
C GLN A 57 10.94 1.93 9.13
N SER A 58 10.30 2.28 8.01
CA SER A 58 10.88 2.99 6.88
C SER A 58 9.86 3.92 6.25
N ARG A 59 9.75 5.13 6.80
CA ARG A 59 8.82 6.15 6.29
C ARG A 59 9.07 6.49 4.82
N SER A 60 10.33 6.49 4.38
CA SER A 60 10.70 6.77 2.99
C SER A 60 10.23 5.70 2.00
N ASP A 61 10.25 4.42 2.39
CA ASP A 61 9.69 3.34 1.57
C ASP A 61 8.17 3.47 1.46
N PHE A 62 7.50 3.78 2.58
CA PHE A 62 6.06 4.05 2.57
C PHE A 62 5.69 5.21 1.65
N ASP A 63 6.34 6.37 1.79
CA ASP A 63 6.11 7.52 0.90
C ASP A 63 6.38 7.20 -0.58
N SER A 64 7.40 6.38 -0.86
CA SER A 64 7.71 5.92 -2.23
C SER A 64 6.62 4.99 -2.79
N MET A 65 6.08 4.09 -1.96
CA MET A 65 4.95 3.22 -2.31
C MET A 65 3.72 4.07 -2.65
N ILE A 66 3.34 5.00 -1.77
CA ILE A 66 2.19 5.89 -1.97
C ILE A 66 2.36 6.74 -3.24
N LYS A 67 3.55 7.31 -3.45
CA LYS A 67 3.85 8.09 -4.66
C LYS A 67 3.69 7.25 -5.92
N THR A 68 4.11 5.99 -5.89
CA THR A 68 3.97 5.08 -7.03
C THR A 68 2.50 4.73 -7.29
N LEU A 69 1.71 4.48 -6.23
CA LEU A 69 0.28 4.25 -6.34
C LEU A 69 -0.48 5.46 -6.91
N LYS A 70 -0.16 6.68 -6.44
CA LYS A 70 -0.72 7.93 -7.01
C LYS A 70 -0.33 8.09 -8.48
N ALA A 71 0.94 7.86 -8.84
CA ALA A 71 1.41 7.96 -10.23
C ALA A 71 0.75 6.95 -11.18
N ARG A 72 0.21 5.85 -10.66
CA ARG A 72 -0.55 4.85 -11.41
C ARG A 72 -2.06 5.08 -11.39
N SER A 73 -2.52 6.21 -10.84
CA SER A 73 -3.94 6.55 -10.63
C SER A 73 -4.70 5.50 -9.81
N LEU A 74 -4.00 4.79 -8.91
CA LEU A 74 -4.57 3.78 -8.01
C LEU A 74 -5.00 4.38 -6.68
N LEU A 75 -4.48 5.56 -6.33
CA LEU A 75 -4.91 6.36 -5.20
C LEU A 75 -5.41 7.72 -5.70
N PRO A 76 -6.41 8.33 -5.03
CA PRO A 76 -6.80 9.70 -5.34
C PRO A 76 -5.64 10.67 -5.12
N GLU A 77 -5.49 11.63 -6.03
CA GLU A 77 -4.64 12.81 -5.86
C GLU A 77 -5.31 13.77 -4.87
N SER A 78 -5.39 13.38 -3.60
CA SER A 78 -5.63 14.32 -2.50
C SER A 78 -4.32 14.95 -2.03
#